data_AF-A0A7C5X4Y9-F1
#
_entry.id   AF-A0A7C5X4Y9-F1
#
_cell.length_a   1.000
_cell.length_b   1.000
_cell.length_c   1.000
_cell.angle_alpha   90.00
_cell.angle_beta   90.00
_cell.angle_gamma   90.00
#
_symmetry.space_group_name_H-M   'P 1'
#
loop_
_entity.id
_entity.type
_entity.pdbx_description
1 polymer ?
#
loop_
_entity_poly.entity_id
_entity_poly.type
_entity_poly.pdbx_seq_one_letter_code
_entity_poly.pdbx_strand_id
1 'polypeptide(L)' 'MKTLAVVNHKGGVGKTTLTVVLLHLLAERGLKVLAVDLDPQANLTLCLTQNISEDIPQSYHLLIKGSS' A
#
# COMPACT_ATOMS: atom_id res chain seq x y z
N MET A 1 3.96 16.92 5.67
CA MET A 1 3.72 15.51 5.27
C MET A 1 2.77 14.91 6.30
N LYS A 2 1.69 14.23 5.89
CA LYS A 2 0.78 13.52 6.81
C LYS A 2 1.06 12.02 6.72
N THR A 3 1.10 11.33 7.86
CA THR A 3 1.35 9.89 7.95
C THR A 3 0.15 9.20 8.57
N LEU A 4 -0.29 8.11 7.96
CA LEU A 4 -1.39 7.26 8.45
C LEU A 4 -0.88 5.82 8.57
N ALA A 5 -1.12 5.19 9.71
CA ALA A 5 -0.78 3.79 9.95
C ALA A 5 -2.05 2.97 10.17
N VAL A 6 -2.21 1.88 9.42
CA VAL A 6 -3.33 0.93 9.57
C VAL A 6 -2.82 -0.30 10.32
N VAL A 7 -3.14 -0.40 11.62
CA VAL A 7 -2.57 -1.41 12.51
C VAL A 7 -3.67 -2.20 13.21
N ASN A 8 -3.50 -3.52 13.26
CA ASN A 8 -4.31 -4.45 14.05
C ASN A 8 -3.56 -5.77 14.19
N HIS A 9 -3.46 -6.28 15.43
CA HIS A 9 -2.73 -7.51 15.76
C HIS A 9 -3.41 -8.80 15.23
N LYS A 10 -4.71 -8.74 14.91
CA LYS A 10 -5.43 -9.89 14.35
C LYS A 10 -5.23 -9.98 12.83
N GLY A 11 -4.91 -11.18 12.34
CA GLY A 11 -4.87 -11.50 10.91
C GLY A 11 -6.26 -11.50 10.26
N GLY A 12 -6.33 -11.21 8.96
CA GLY A 12 -7.59 -11.34 8.19
C GLY A 12 -8.67 -10.28 8.48
N VAL A 13 -8.35 -9.18 9.16
CA VAL A 13 -9.30 -8.10 9.53
C VAL A 13 -9.39 -6.96 8.50
N GLY A 14 -8.84 -7.15 7.30
CA GLY A 14 -8.97 -6.17 6.21
C GLY A 14 -7.98 -5.00 6.22
N LYS A 15 -6.89 -5.05 6.99
CA LYS A 15 -5.86 -3.97 7.03
C LYS A 15 -5.32 -3.62 5.65
N THR A 16 -4.84 -4.61 4.90
CA THR A 16 -4.28 -4.43 3.56
C THR A 16 -5.33 -3.93 2.60
N THR A 17 -6.52 -4.52 2.62
CA THR A 17 -7.66 -4.11 1.79
C THR A 17 -8.02 -2.64 2.00
N LEU A 18 -8.17 -2.22 3.25
CA LEU A 18 -8.46 -0.82 3.58
C LEU A 18 -7.32 0.10 3.14
N THR A 19 -6.06 -0.32 3.33
CA THR A 19 -4.88 0.46 2.93
C THR A 19 -4.85 0.69 1.42
N VAL A 20 -5.11 -0.33 0.61
CA VAL A 20 -5.19 -0.22 -0.86
C VAL A 20 -6.30 0.75 -1.29
N VAL A 21 -7.50 0.62 -0.69
CA VAL A 21 -8.63 1.52 -1.00
C VAL A 21 -8.30 2.97 -0.65
N LEU A 22 -7.69 3.23 0.51
CA LEU A 22 -7.28 4.58 0.90
C LEU A 22 -6.23 5.15 -0.05
N LEU A 23 -5.21 4.37 -0.42
CA LEU A 23 -4.17 4.80 -1.37
C LEU A 23 -4.79 5.20 -2.72
N HIS A 24 -5.68 4.37 -3.26
CA HIS A 24 -6.37 4.64 -4.51
C HIS A 24 -7.20 5.92 -4.44
N LEU A 25 -8.06 6.05 -3.43
CA LEU A 25 -8.93 7.22 -3.23
C LEU A 25 -8.15 8.53 -2.97
N LEU A 26 -6.96 8.45 -2.38
CA LEU A 26 -6.08 9.61 -2.19
C LEU A 26 -5.39 9.99 -3.50
N ALA A 27 -4.93 9.01 -4.27
CA ALA A 27 -4.32 9.23 -5.58
C ALA A 27 -5.33 9.82 -6.57
N GLU A 28 -6.56 9.32 -6.61
CA GLU A 28 -7.65 9.87 -7.45
C GLU A 28 -7.99 11.33 -7.12
N ARG A 29 -7.73 11.77 -5.88
CA ARG A 29 -7.87 13.18 -5.48
C ARG A 29 -6.67 14.05 -5.86
N GLY A 30 -5.76 13.55 -6.69
CA GLY A 30 -4.55 14.26 -7.13
C GLY A 30 -3.46 14.37 -6.05
N LEU A 31 -3.58 13.65 -4.94
CA LEU A 31 -2.56 13.66 -3.89
C LEU A 31 -1.39 12.75 -4.25
N LYS A 32 -0.17 13.18 -3.92
CA LYS A 32 0.99 12.28 -3.94
C LYS A 32 0.91 11.37 -2.73
N VAL A 33 0.82 10.06 -2.97
CA VAL A 33 0.66 9.06 -1.92
C VAL A 33 1.84 8.10 -1.95
N LEU A 34 2.24 7.70 -0.75
CA LEU A 34 3.30 6.75 -0.53
C LEU A 34 2.74 5.56 0.28
N ALA A 35 2.86 4.36 -0.28
CA ALA A 35 2.64 3.11 0.43
C ALA A 35 3.94 2.59 1.05
N VAL A 36 3.89 2.18 2.32
CA VAL A 36 4.96 1.44 3.01
C VAL A 36 4.36 0.15 3.54
N ASP A 37 4.90 -0.99 3.10
CA ASP A 37 4.51 -2.31 3.61
C ASP A 37 5.46 -2.71 4.74
N LEU A 38 4.88 -3.06 5.89
CA LEU A 38 5.61 -3.53 7.09
C LEU A 38 5.15 -4.95 7.50
N ASP A 39 4.26 -5.57 6.72
CA ASP A 39 3.83 -6.94 6.96
C ASP A 39 4.84 -7.90 6.29
N PRO A 40 5.45 -8.85 7.03
CA PRO A 40 6.36 -9.83 6.45
C PRO A 40 5.77 -10.65 5.29
N GLN A 41 4.43 -10.73 5.21
CA GLN A 41 3.73 -11.41 4.11
C GLN A 41 3.64 -10.58 2.82
N ALA A 42 4.05 -9.32 2.85
CA ALA A 42 4.12 -8.43 1.69
C ALA A 42 2.80 -8.31 0.88
N ASN A 43 1.65 -8.51 1.52
CA ASN A 43 0.35 -8.52 0.85
C ASN A 43 0.02 -7.16 0.20
N LEU A 44 0.42 -6.04 0.82
CA LEU A 44 0.18 -4.71 0.25
C LEU A 44 1.04 -4.51 -1.00
N THR A 45 2.31 -4.92 -0.92
CA THR A 45 3.24 -4.94 -2.05
C THR A 45 2.64 -5.68 -3.23
N LEU A 46 2.29 -6.96 -3.03
CA LEU A 46 1.72 -7.82 -4.07
C LEU A 46 0.46 -7.21 -4.70
N CYS A 47 -0.46 -6.66 -3.90
CA CYS A 47 -1.67 -6.02 -4.41
C CYS A 47 -1.39 -4.85 -5.35
N LEU A 48 -0.30 -4.11 -5.12
CA LEU A 48 0.04 -2.89 -5.84
C LEU A 48 1.04 -3.10 -6.97
N THR A 49 1.75 -4.24 -7.00
CA THR A 49 2.80 -4.56 -7.98
C THR A 49 2.46 -5.72 -8.90
N GLN A 50 1.18 -5.94 -9.24
CA GLN A 50 0.67 -7.12 -9.98
C GLN A 50 1.30 -7.42 -11.38
N ASN A 51 2.42 -6.78 -11.76
CA ASN A 51 3.22 -7.05 -12.95
C ASN A 51 4.74 -7.22 -12.67
N ILE A 52 5.16 -7.44 -11.42
CA ILE A 52 6.59 -7.51 -11.06
C ILE A 52 6.91 -8.89 -10.45
N SER A 53 7.94 -9.56 -10.98
CA SER A 53 8.39 -10.91 -10.65
C SER A 53 8.67 -11.13 -9.15
N GLU A 54 8.59 -12.40 -8.71
CA GLU A 54 8.56 -12.92 -7.31
C GLU A 54 9.70 -12.50 -6.35
N ASP A 55 10.65 -11.67 -6.77
CA ASP A 55 11.88 -11.35 -6.02
C ASP A 55 11.86 -9.93 -5.42
N ILE A 56 10.74 -9.53 -4.80
CA ILE A 56 10.59 -8.21 -4.19
C ILE A 56 10.99 -8.26 -2.70
N PRO A 57 11.93 -7.42 -2.24
CA PRO A 57 12.24 -7.27 -0.83
C PRO A 57 11.01 -6.88 -0.01
N GLN A 58 10.90 -7.39 1.23
CA GLN A 58 9.75 -7.20 2.12
C GLN A 58 9.41 -5.74 2.46
N SER A 59 10.34 -4.80 2.26
CA SER A 59 10.14 -3.37 2.47
C SER A 59 10.17 -2.63 1.12
N TYR A 60 9.06 -2.65 0.40
CA TYR A 60 8.92 -1.90 -0.84
C TYR A 60 8.28 -0.53 -0.60
N HIS A 61 8.59 0.41 -1.49
CA HIS A 61 8.09 1.78 -1.45
C HIS A 61 7.46 2.09 -2.81
N LEU A 62 6.14 2.21 -2.87
CA LEU A 62 5.45 2.65 -4.09
C LEU A 62 4.95 4.07 -3.95
N LEU A 63 5.41 4.89 -4.89
CA LEU A 63 4.95 6.26 -5.03
C LEU A 63 3.87 6.28 -6.11
N ILE A 64 2.62 6.42 -5.68
CA ILE A 64 1.48 6.59 -6.59
C ILE A 64 1.31 8.09 -6.82
N LYS A 65 1.57 8.53 -8.06
CA LYS A 65 1.23 9.88 -8.49
C LYS A 65 -0.21 9.89 -9.00
N GLY A 66 -1.04 10.78 -8.44
CA GLY A 66 -2.37 11.02 -8.97
C GLY A 66 -2.31 11.39 -10.46
N SER A 67 -3.17 10.78 -11.26
CA SER A 67 -3.35 11.11 -12.67
C SER A 67 -3.92 12.53 -12.77
N SER A 68 -3.18 13.41 -13.43
CA SER A 68 -3.61 14.77 -13.81
C SER A 68 -4.62 14.76 -14.93
#